data_AF-A0A1I7YBW7-F1
#
_entry.id   AF-A0A1I7YBW7-F1
#
_cell.length_a   1.000
_cell.length_b   1.000
_cell.length_c   1.000
_cell.angle_alpha   90.00
_cell.angle_beta   90.00
_cell.angle_gamma   90.00
#
_symmetry.space_group_name_H-M   'P 1'
#
loop_
_entity.id
_entity.type
_entity.pdbx_description
1 polymer ?
#
loop_
_entity_poly.entity_id
_entity_poly.type
_entity_poly.pdbx_seq_one_letter_code
_entity_poly.pdbx_strand_id
1 'polypeptide(L)'
;MPYEEVDEEYVPRPSEGFRPLENWKVRSSSDSIHDLFASVRRLRQGHQRLVAEAPPAYQGPRRVENTLSCARLYNDDGRQWARSPSLERLEMQRQLDRLYSEALGLERTYFPPRNRLTPEETPVAPSCRSCGQRIASLRQRRSHIGTHRSLEIPCPFRSCSYSGCLRPLEKHIQNKHGRKIRYLSEEERERFKDSRRLFYEEADAVMEEYFD
;
A
#
# COMPACT_ATOMS: atom_id res chain seq x y z
N MET A 1 -16.04 -35.07 -6.84
CA MET A 1 -16.43 -33.95 -5.98
C MET A 1 -16.77 -32.79 -6.91
N PRO A 2 -18.04 -32.54 -7.25
CA PRO A 2 -18.42 -31.33 -7.95
C PRO A 2 -18.21 -30.15 -6.98
N TYR A 3 -17.48 -29.13 -7.41
CA TYR A 3 -17.45 -27.84 -6.70
C TYR A 3 -18.86 -27.24 -6.85
N GLU A 4 -19.65 -27.29 -5.78
CA GLU A 4 -20.88 -26.53 -5.70
C GLU A 4 -20.52 -25.04 -5.82
N GLU A 5 -20.97 -24.41 -6.91
CA GLU A 5 -21.00 -22.97 -7.04
C GLU A 5 -21.81 -22.44 -5.86
N VAL A 6 -21.11 -21.82 -4.91
CA VAL A 6 -21.75 -21.07 -3.83
C VAL A 6 -22.39 -19.87 -4.51
N ASP A 7 -23.69 -19.99 -4.76
CA ASP A 7 -24.55 -18.86 -5.10
C ASP A 7 -24.24 -17.72 -4.12
N GLU A 8 -23.83 -16.57 -4.66
CA GLU A 8 -23.68 -15.33 -3.91
C GLU A 8 -25.00 -15.04 -3.21
N GLU A 9 -25.03 -15.44 -1.94
CA GLU A 9 -26.15 -15.33 -1.02
C GLU A 9 -26.61 -13.88 -0.98
N TYR A 10 -27.86 -13.71 -1.41
CA TYR A 10 -28.66 -12.50 -1.31
C TYR A 10 -28.46 -11.83 0.05
N VAL A 11 -27.72 -10.72 0.08
CA VAL A 11 -27.56 -9.89 1.27
C VAL A 11 -28.89 -9.21 1.55
N PRO A 12 -29.61 -9.54 2.65
CA PRO A 12 -30.87 -8.90 2.95
C PRO A 12 -30.63 -7.41 3.22
N ARG A 13 -31.43 -6.56 2.56
CA ARG A 13 -31.45 -5.13 2.83
C ARG A 13 -31.70 -4.91 4.34
N PRO A 14 -30.91 -4.07 5.01
CA PRO A 14 -31.18 -3.73 6.41
C PRO A 14 -32.59 -3.17 6.53
N SER A 15 -33.39 -3.80 7.37
CA SER A 15 -34.74 -3.37 7.73
C SER A 15 -34.73 -1.91 8.19
N GLU A 16 -35.62 -1.13 7.60
CA GLU A 16 -35.89 0.27 7.88
C GLU A 16 -36.14 0.50 9.38
N GLY A 17 -35.18 1.09 10.08
CA GLY A 17 -35.31 1.29 11.53
C GLY A 17 -34.33 2.25 12.19
N PHE A 18 -33.42 2.90 11.45
CA PHE A 18 -32.55 3.92 12.02
C PHE A 18 -32.87 5.31 11.44
N ARG A 19 -33.29 6.20 12.34
CA ARG A 19 -33.53 7.61 12.03
C ARG A 19 -32.22 8.35 11.73
N PRO A 20 -32.25 9.41 10.92
CA PRO A 20 -31.10 9.90 10.17
C PRO A 20 -30.23 10.88 10.97
N LEU A 21 -28.90 10.66 10.96
CA LEU A 21 -27.90 11.72 11.11
C LEU A 21 -27.64 12.31 9.72
N GLU A 22 -28.62 13.05 9.19
CA GLU A 22 -28.47 13.82 7.96
C GLU A 22 -27.73 15.13 8.28
N ASN A 23 -26.42 15.18 7.96
CA ASN A 23 -25.81 16.27 7.16
C ASN A 23 -24.27 16.39 7.22
N TRP A 24 -23.50 15.30 7.33
CA TRP A 24 -22.07 15.33 6.95
C TRP A 24 -21.75 14.34 5.84
N LYS A 25 -22.33 14.57 4.66
CA LYS A 25 -21.92 13.90 3.44
C LYS A 25 -20.71 14.65 2.85
N VAL A 26 -19.54 14.47 3.45
CA VAL A 26 -18.28 14.77 2.77
C VAL A 26 -18.17 13.75 1.64
N ARG A 27 -18.32 14.21 0.39
CA ARG A 27 -18.03 13.41 -0.80
C ARG A 27 -16.53 13.11 -0.82
N SER A 28 -16.10 12.02 -0.20
CA SER A 28 -14.78 11.44 -0.46
C SER A 28 -14.88 10.61 -1.74
N SER A 29 -14.48 11.19 -2.87
CA SER A 29 -14.13 10.36 -4.04
C SER A 29 -12.92 9.51 -3.65
N SER A 30 -12.86 8.27 -4.14
CA SER A 30 -11.69 7.39 -3.94
C SER A 30 -10.37 8.04 -4.41
N ASP A 31 -10.45 9.01 -5.33
CA ASP A 31 -9.32 9.79 -5.82
C ASP A 31 -8.75 10.73 -4.72
N SER A 32 -9.59 11.20 -3.80
CA SER A 32 -9.19 12.08 -2.68
C SER A 32 -8.24 11.40 -1.69
N ILE A 33 -8.39 10.08 -1.46
CA ILE A 33 -7.55 9.34 -0.51
C ILE A 33 -6.14 9.13 -1.10
N HIS A 34 -6.04 8.78 -2.39
CA HIS A 34 -4.76 8.64 -3.05
C HIS A 34 -4.00 9.98 -3.14
N ASP A 35 -4.72 11.09 -3.37
CA ASP A 35 -4.13 12.43 -3.37
C ASP A 35 -3.67 12.89 -1.98
N LEU A 36 -4.39 12.52 -0.92
CA LEU A 36 -3.95 12.73 0.45
C LEU A 36 -2.66 11.95 0.75
N PHE A 37 -2.59 10.66 0.40
CA PHE A 37 -1.37 9.87 0.59
C PHE A 37 -0.19 10.38 -0.25
N ALA A 38 -0.44 10.81 -1.49
CA ALA A 38 0.58 11.43 -2.33
C ALA A 38 1.09 12.76 -1.73
N SER A 39 0.20 13.55 -1.13
CA SER A 39 0.55 14.84 -0.50
C SER A 39 1.33 14.65 0.79
N VAL A 40 0.95 13.68 1.63
CA VAL A 40 1.72 13.30 2.83
C VAL A 40 3.12 12.78 2.43
N ARG A 41 3.22 11.98 1.36
CA ARG A 41 4.51 11.48 0.87
C ARG A 41 5.40 12.62 0.34
N ARG A 42 4.84 13.61 -0.35
CA ARG A 42 5.55 14.83 -0.79
C ARG A 42 6.05 15.66 0.39
N LEU A 43 5.22 15.88 1.42
CA LEU A 43 5.62 16.59 2.63
C LEU A 43 6.77 15.88 3.36
N ARG A 44 6.71 14.55 3.47
CA ARG A 44 7.78 13.75 4.10
C ARG A 44 9.10 13.83 3.33
N GLN A 45 9.06 13.77 2.00
CA GLN A 45 10.25 13.92 1.15
C GLN A 45 10.83 15.34 1.22
N GLY A 46 9.98 16.36 1.27
CA GLY A 46 10.42 17.76 1.48
C GLY A 46 11.11 17.96 2.83
N HIS A 47 10.53 17.43 3.92
CA HIS A 47 11.14 17.53 5.25
C HIS A 47 12.50 16.80 5.33
N GLN A 48 12.64 15.63 4.70
CA GLN A 48 13.93 14.92 4.64
C GLN A 48 15.00 15.69 3.87
N ARG A 49 14.64 16.42 2.80
CA ARG A 49 15.59 17.30 2.08
C ARG A 49 16.02 18.48 2.93
N LEU A 50 15.10 19.14 3.63
CA LEU A 50 15.43 20.27 4.52
C LEU A 50 16.34 19.86 5.68
N VAL A 51 16.19 18.63 6.20
CA VAL A 51 17.08 18.10 7.24
C VAL A 51 18.46 17.71 6.67
N ALA A 52 18.54 17.26 5.41
CA ALA A 52 19.80 16.91 4.76
C ALA A 52 20.61 18.12 4.27
N GLU A 53 19.94 19.23 3.95
CA GLU A 53 20.58 20.49 3.53
C GLU A 53 20.84 21.44 4.70
N ALA A 54 20.47 21.07 5.92
CA ALA A 54 20.87 21.81 7.10
C ALA A 54 22.41 21.80 7.19
N PRO A 55 23.07 22.96 7.14
CA PRO A 55 24.53 23.01 7.19
C PRO A 55 25.02 22.32 8.46
N PRO A 56 26.13 21.55 8.39
CA PRO A 56 26.66 20.86 9.54
C PRO A 56 26.85 21.87 10.68
N ALA A 57 26.30 21.54 11.84
CA ALA A 57 26.34 22.38 13.03
C ALA A 57 27.80 22.85 13.25
N TYR A 58 28.02 24.15 13.07
CA TYR A 58 29.30 24.79 13.23
C TYR A 58 29.75 24.59 14.70
N GLN A 59 30.61 23.60 14.94
CA GLN A 59 31.28 23.42 16.22
C GLN A 59 32.46 24.42 16.27
N GLY A 60 32.12 25.67 16.59
CA GLY A 60 33.06 26.76 16.84
C GLY A 60 33.08 27.19 18.31
N PRO A 61 34.16 27.84 18.78
CA PRO A 61 34.69 27.65 20.12
C PRO A 61 34.04 28.46 21.23
N ARG A 62 34.12 27.85 22.42
CA ARG A 62 34.18 28.38 23.79
C ARG A 62 33.86 29.88 23.97
N ARG A 63 32.79 30.08 24.76
CA ARG A 63 32.74 30.94 25.96
C ARG A 63 33.43 32.29 25.82
N VAL A 64 32.65 33.27 25.36
CA VAL A 64 32.80 34.65 25.81
C VAL A 64 31.51 35.00 26.55
N GLU A 65 31.67 35.40 27.80
CA GLU A 65 30.59 35.81 28.70
C GLU A 65 29.96 37.08 28.15
N ASN A 66 28.92 36.92 27.32
CA ASN A 66 28.03 38.02 26.99
C ASN A 66 27.10 38.23 28.19
N THR A 67 27.51 39.15 29.05
CA THR A 67 26.62 39.94 29.90
C THR A 67 25.59 40.64 29.01
N LEU A 68 24.53 39.92 28.64
CA LEU A 68 23.28 40.48 28.16
C LEU A 68 22.64 41.19 29.35
N SER A 69 23.09 42.42 29.58
CA SER A 69 22.33 43.45 30.26
C SER A 69 20.97 43.53 29.56
N CYS A 70 19.92 43.07 30.25
CA CYS A 70 18.55 43.40 29.90
C CYS A 70 18.36 44.91 30.06
N ALA A 71 18.88 45.68 29.11
CA ALA A 71 18.49 47.07 28.92
C ALA A 71 17.00 47.06 28.58
N ARG A 72 16.19 47.44 29.57
CA ARG A 72 14.76 47.68 29.40
C ARG A 72 14.63 48.90 28.49
N LEU A 73 14.43 48.66 27.19
CA LEU A 73 13.97 49.69 26.28
C LEU A 73 12.48 49.92 26.60
N TYR A 74 12.20 50.92 27.42
CA TYR A 74 10.87 51.52 27.53
C TYR A 74 10.72 52.47 26.34
N ASN A 75 9.56 52.46 25.69
CA ASN A 75 9.13 53.57 24.84
C ASN A 75 8.37 54.55 25.74
N ASP A 76 8.58 55.86 25.58
CA ASP A 76 7.98 56.93 26.38
C ASP A 76 6.45 57.06 26.22
N ASP A 77 5.84 56.25 25.36
CA ASP A 77 4.44 56.40 24.95
C ASP A 77 3.45 55.64 25.85
N GLY A 78 3.92 54.96 26.91
CA GLY A 78 3.07 54.26 27.87
C GLY A 78 2.24 53.10 27.31
N ARG A 79 2.42 52.69 26.04
CA ARG A 79 1.72 51.53 25.46
C ARG A 79 2.50 50.25 25.72
N GLN A 80 1.85 49.33 26.44
CA GLN A 80 2.30 47.96 26.67
C GLN A 80 2.73 47.33 25.34
N TRP A 81 3.97 46.83 25.29
CA TRP A 81 4.43 46.00 24.18
C TRP A 81 3.49 44.80 24.09
N ALA A 82 2.90 44.61 22.92
CA ALA A 82 2.10 43.44 22.59
C ALA A 82 2.82 42.18 23.08
N ARG A 83 2.05 41.23 23.66
CA ARG A 83 2.54 39.96 24.20
C ARG A 83 3.69 39.44 23.34
N SER A 84 4.88 39.32 23.94
CA SER A 84 6.07 38.94 23.20
C SER A 84 5.80 37.63 22.45
N PRO A 85 5.96 37.58 21.11
CA PRO A 85 5.72 36.39 20.29
C PRO A 85 6.48 35.14 20.78
N SER A 86 7.49 35.32 21.61
CA SER A 86 8.24 34.25 22.28
C SER A 86 7.41 33.46 23.31
N LEU A 87 6.50 34.10 24.05
CA LEU A 87 5.69 33.42 25.06
C LEU A 87 4.60 32.56 24.42
N GLU A 88 3.92 33.09 23.40
CA GLU A 88 2.91 32.34 22.64
C GLU A 88 3.54 31.14 21.91
N ARG A 89 4.74 31.32 21.36
CA ARG A 89 5.49 30.22 20.74
C ARG A 89 5.88 29.14 21.75
N LEU A 90 6.29 29.52 22.96
CA LEU A 90 6.61 28.57 24.02
C LEU A 90 5.38 27.77 24.46
N GLU A 91 4.23 28.44 24.57
CA GLU A 91 2.98 27.76 24.93
C GLU A 91 2.53 26.79 23.84
N MET A 92 2.61 27.18 22.57
CA MET A 92 2.33 26.26 21.45
C MET A 92 3.27 25.05 21.44
N GLN A 93 4.56 25.23 21.75
CA GLN A 93 5.51 24.12 21.82
C GLN A 93 5.11 23.13 22.92
N ARG A 94 4.69 23.61 24.10
CA ARG A 94 4.20 22.74 25.18
C ARG A 94 2.96 21.96 24.78
N GLN A 95 2.06 22.58 24.01
CA GLN A 95 0.87 21.88 23.49
C GLN A 95 1.27 20.78 22.50
N LEU A 96 2.22 21.04 21.60
CA LEU A 96 2.73 20.03 20.67
C LEU A 96 3.40 18.86 21.41
N ASP A 97 4.24 19.15 22.39
CA ASP A 97 4.93 18.11 23.18
C ASP A 97 3.93 17.24 23.94
N ARG A 98 2.85 17.83 24.47
CA ARG A 98 1.76 17.10 25.12
C ARG A 98 1.06 16.16 24.12
N LEU A 99 0.65 16.66 22.96
CA LEU A 99 -0.01 15.85 21.92
C LEU A 99 0.90 14.73 21.43
N TYR A 100 2.19 15.00 21.26
CA TYR A 100 3.16 13.99 20.83
C TYR A 100 3.32 12.88 21.88
N SER A 101 3.41 13.26 23.16
CA SER A 101 3.47 12.30 24.27
C SER A 101 2.20 11.44 24.34
N GLU A 102 1.02 12.05 24.18
CA GLU A 102 -0.27 11.33 24.14
C GLU A 102 -0.34 10.37 22.93
N ALA A 103 0.10 10.81 21.75
CA ALA A 103 0.16 9.98 20.56
C ALA A 103 1.08 8.77 20.74
N LEU A 104 2.25 8.94 21.38
CA LEU A 104 3.14 7.83 21.70
C LEU A 104 2.54 6.87 22.74
N GLY A 105 1.74 7.40 23.68
CA GLY A 105 0.96 6.58 24.61
C GLY A 105 -0.05 5.70 23.88
N LEU A 106 -0.82 6.29 22.95
CA LEU A 106 -1.77 5.58 22.11
C LEU A 106 -1.09 4.59 21.17
N GLU A 107 0.07 4.94 20.60
CA GLU A 107 0.87 4.02 19.80
C GLU A 107 1.23 2.79 20.64
N ARG A 108 1.69 2.96 21.87
CA ARG A 108 2.03 1.82 22.74
C ARG A 108 0.83 0.97 23.17
N THR A 109 -0.36 1.58 23.36
CA THR A 109 -1.55 0.84 23.80
C THR A 109 -2.28 0.14 22.65
N TYR A 110 -2.36 0.77 21.48
CA TYR A 110 -3.12 0.25 20.33
C TYR A 110 -2.22 -0.42 19.27
N PHE A 111 -0.95 -0.02 19.21
CA PHE A 111 0.07 -0.58 18.35
C PHE A 111 1.23 -1.08 19.22
N PRO A 112 1.00 -2.10 20.09
CA PRO A 112 2.05 -2.66 20.94
C PRO A 112 3.30 -2.80 20.09
N PRO A 113 4.46 -2.23 20.53
CA PRO A 113 5.63 -2.01 19.69
C PRO A 113 5.84 -3.29 18.96
N ARG A 114 5.50 -3.29 17.65
CA ARG A 114 5.27 -4.52 16.88
C ARG A 114 6.34 -5.45 17.34
N ASN A 115 5.96 -6.55 18.01
CA ASN A 115 6.87 -7.64 18.37
C ASN A 115 7.92 -7.60 17.29
N ARG A 116 9.17 -7.27 17.65
CA ARG A 116 10.27 -7.31 16.70
C ARG A 116 10.07 -8.66 16.05
N LEU A 117 9.50 -8.67 14.85
CA LEU A 117 9.30 -9.86 14.07
C LEU A 117 10.76 -10.24 13.90
N THR A 118 11.23 -11.17 14.73
CA THR A 118 12.56 -11.75 14.65
C THR A 118 12.69 -12.03 13.18
N PRO A 119 13.52 -11.26 12.44
CA PRO A 119 13.30 -10.93 11.03
C PRO A 119 12.67 -12.13 10.38
N GLU A 120 11.32 -12.09 10.24
CA GLU A 120 10.54 -13.29 9.96
C GLU A 120 11.23 -13.90 8.76
N GLU A 121 11.84 -15.06 8.96
CA GLU A 121 12.76 -15.65 8.01
C GLU A 121 12.06 -15.56 6.67
N THR A 122 12.60 -14.71 5.78
CA THR A 122 11.84 -14.30 4.59
C THR A 122 11.36 -15.58 3.93
N PRO A 123 10.03 -15.80 3.83
CA PRO A 123 9.49 -17.13 3.57
C PRO A 123 10.21 -17.68 2.36
N VAL A 124 10.99 -18.74 2.59
CA VAL A 124 11.91 -19.26 1.57
C VAL A 124 11.05 -19.69 0.40
N ALA A 125 11.24 -19.05 -0.75
CA ALA A 125 10.44 -19.35 -1.92
C ALA A 125 10.56 -20.85 -2.24
N PRO A 126 9.44 -21.59 -2.31
CA PRO A 126 9.49 -23.02 -2.50
C PRO A 126 10.12 -23.35 -3.86
N SER A 127 10.95 -24.39 -3.86
CA SER A 127 11.58 -24.91 -5.07
C SER A 127 10.73 -25.98 -5.71
N CYS A 128 10.64 -25.95 -7.03
CA CYS A 128 10.03 -27.02 -7.79
C CYS A 128 10.86 -28.31 -7.65
N ARG A 129 10.24 -29.42 -7.24
CA ARG A 129 10.92 -30.71 -7.07
C ARG A 129 11.43 -31.33 -8.37
N SER A 130 10.77 -31.04 -9.50
CA SER A 130 11.14 -31.61 -10.81
C SER A 130 12.33 -30.91 -11.47
N CYS A 131 12.50 -29.59 -11.27
CA CYS A 131 13.53 -28.80 -11.96
C CYS A 131 14.37 -27.90 -11.05
N GLY A 132 14.08 -27.84 -9.75
CA GLY A 132 14.81 -27.04 -8.76
C GLY A 132 14.55 -25.53 -8.79
N GLN A 133 13.71 -25.02 -9.70
CA GLN A 133 13.44 -23.57 -9.79
C GLN A 133 12.67 -23.06 -8.57
N ARG A 134 13.18 -22.01 -7.91
CA ARG A 134 12.52 -21.33 -6.79
C ARG A 134 11.50 -20.32 -7.29
N ILE A 135 10.24 -20.48 -6.90
CA ILE A 135 9.15 -19.64 -7.39
C ILE A 135 8.29 -19.15 -6.22
N ALA A 136 8.42 -17.85 -5.93
CA ALA A 136 7.74 -17.26 -4.78
C ALA A 136 6.21 -17.16 -4.98
N SER A 137 5.76 -16.64 -6.13
CA SER A 137 4.33 -16.36 -6.32
C SER A 137 3.54 -17.58 -6.78
N LEU A 138 2.38 -17.80 -6.16
CA LEU A 138 1.46 -18.89 -6.51
C LEU A 138 1.06 -18.86 -7.99
N ARG A 139 0.80 -17.67 -8.55
CA ARG A 139 0.49 -17.51 -9.98
C ARG A 139 1.62 -17.99 -10.89
N GLN A 140 2.88 -17.73 -10.53
CA GLN A 140 4.02 -18.25 -11.29
C GLN A 140 4.17 -19.76 -11.10
N ARG A 141 3.91 -20.29 -9.90
CA ARG A 141 3.94 -21.74 -9.63
C ARG A 141 2.95 -22.50 -10.50
N ARG A 142 1.69 -22.04 -10.60
CA ARG A 142 0.69 -22.63 -11.50
C ARG A 142 1.11 -22.58 -12.97
N SER A 143 1.60 -21.43 -13.44
CA SER A 143 2.10 -21.30 -14.81
C SER A 143 3.31 -22.21 -15.08
N HIS A 144 4.12 -22.47 -14.06
CA HIS A 144 5.28 -23.35 -14.14
C HIS A 144 4.86 -24.82 -14.18
N ILE A 145 3.90 -25.25 -13.34
CA ILE A 145 3.29 -26.57 -13.43
C ILE A 145 2.70 -26.81 -14.82
N GLY A 146 2.02 -25.80 -15.39
CA GLY A 146 1.50 -25.89 -16.74
C GLY A 146 2.57 -26.24 -17.79
N THR A 147 3.82 -25.78 -17.61
CA THR A 147 4.92 -26.16 -18.52
C THR A 147 5.38 -27.61 -18.35
N HIS A 148 5.31 -28.16 -17.14
CA HIS A 148 5.67 -29.57 -16.89
C HIS A 148 4.58 -30.55 -17.34
N ARG A 149 3.32 -30.14 -17.20
CA ARG A 149 2.14 -30.95 -17.54
C ARG A 149 1.62 -30.69 -18.96
N SER A 150 2.28 -29.81 -19.72
CA SER A 150 1.82 -29.35 -21.04
C SER A 150 0.37 -28.87 -21.03
N LEU A 151 -0.03 -28.19 -19.94
CA LEU A 151 -1.37 -27.61 -19.84
C LEU A 151 -1.42 -26.34 -20.68
N GLU A 152 -2.39 -26.27 -21.57
CA GLU A 152 -2.53 -25.18 -22.50
C GLU A 152 -3.89 -24.51 -22.37
N ILE A 153 -3.89 -23.19 -22.39
CA ILE A 153 -5.09 -22.37 -22.45
C ILE A 153 -5.24 -21.96 -23.93
N PRO A 154 -6.40 -22.22 -24.56
CA PRO A 154 -6.65 -21.77 -25.93
C PRO A 154 -6.74 -20.24 -25.99
N CYS A 155 -6.33 -19.67 -27.13
CA CYS A 155 -6.48 -18.24 -27.37
C CYS A 155 -7.97 -17.84 -27.37
N PRO A 156 -8.37 -16.77 -26.66
CA PRO A 156 -9.78 -16.37 -26.60
C PRO A 156 -10.36 -15.87 -27.94
N PHE A 157 -9.51 -15.59 -28.93
CA PHE A 157 -9.92 -15.19 -30.27
C PHE A 157 -10.22 -16.43 -31.13
N ARG A 158 -11.48 -16.60 -31.56
CA ARG A 158 -11.95 -17.80 -32.29
C ARG A 158 -11.19 -18.11 -33.59
N SER A 159 -10.60 -17.10 -34.22
CA SER A 159 -9.81 -17.25 -35.44
C SER A 159 -8.34 -17.59 -35.19
N CYS A 160 -7.92 -17.69 -33.93
CA CYS A 160 -6.54 -17.99 -33.56
C CYS A 160 -6.41 -19.42 -33.04
N SER A 161 -5.57 -20.22 -33.68
CA SER A 161 -5.28 -21.61 -33.28
C SER A 161 -4.19 -21.74 -32.21
N TYR A 162 -3.70 -20.62 -31.67
CA TYR A 162 -2.65 -20.66 -30.66
C TYR A 162 -3.20 -21.13 -29.32
N SER A 163 -2.45 -22.00 -28.66
CA SER A 163 -2.68 -22.43 -27.29
C SER A 163 -1.36 -22.38 -26.53
N GLY A 164 -1.42 -22.16 -25.22
CA GLY A 164 -0.22 -22.19 -24.38
C GLY A 164 -0.49 -21.84 -22.92
N CYS A 165 0.54 -21.92 -22.08
CA CYS A 165 0.41 -21.55 -20.67
C CYS A 165 0.12 -20.04 -20.50
N LEU A 166 -0.33 -19.65 -19.30
CA LEU A 166 -0.82 -18.30 -19.02
C LEU A 166 0.12 -17.16 -19.44
N ARG A 167 1.42 -17.23 -19.10
CA ARG A 167 2.39 -16.16 -19.42
C ARG A 167 2.68 -16.06 -20.93
N PRO A 168 3.02 -17.16 -21.64
CA PRO A 168 3.12 -17.15 -23.10
C PRO A 168 1.85 -16.65 -23.79
N LEU A 169 0.68 -17.09 -23.31
CA LEU A 169 -0.60 -16.68 -23.87
C LEU A 169 -0.88 -15.19 -23.69
N GLU A 170 -0.58 -14.62 -22.53
CA GLU A 170 -0.68 -13.17 -22.29
C GLU A 170 0.15 -12.35 -23.27
N LYS A 171 1.40 -12.77 -23.50
CA LYS A 171 2.28 -12.14 -24.49
C LYS A 171 1.79 -12.35 -25.90
N HIS A 172 1.28 -13.54 -26.22
CA HIS A 172 0.68 -13.84 -27.51
C HIS A 172 -0.50 -12.88 -27.80
N ILE A 173 -1.43 -12.72 -26.86
CA ILE A 173 -2.57 -11.80 -26.99
C ILE A 173 -2.09 -10.36 -27.23
N GLN A 174 -1.07 -9.92 -26.49
CA GLN A 174 -0.50 -8.58 -26.67
C GLN A 174 0.18 -8.41 -28.04
N ASN A 175 0.97 -9.38 -28.48
CA ASN A 175 1.83 -9.25 -29.66
C ASN A 175 1.10 -9.54 -30.96
N LYS A 176 0.21 -10.56 -30.98
CA LYS A 176 -0.51 -11.00 -32.18
C LYS A 176 -1.83 -10.26 -32.37
N HIS A 177 -2.52 -9.92 -31.27
CA HIS A 177 -3.82 -9.23 -31.36
C HIS A 177 -3.73 -7.75 -30.99
N GLY A 178 -2.57 -7.25 -30.54
CA GLY A 178 -2.39 -5.83 -30.17
C GLY A 178 -3.25 -5.39 -28.99
N ARG A 179 -3.81 -6.34 -28.22
CA ARG A 179 -4.76 -6.08 -27.14
C ARG A 179 -4.20 -6.55 -25.80
N LYS A 180 -4.59 -5.87 -24.72
CA LYS A 180 -4.35 -6.36 -23.35
C LYS A 180 -5.60 -7.13 -22.92
N ILE A 181 -5.47 -8.10 -22.01
CA ILE A 181 -6.62 -8.89 -21.49
C ILE A 181 -7.76 -7.99 -20.99
N ARG A 182 -7.42 -6.83 -20.40
CA ARG A 182 -8.43 -5.86 -19.92
C ARG A 182 -9.26 -5.19 -21.03
N TYR A 183 -8.86 -5.29 -22.29
CA TYR A 183 -9.54 -4.72 -23.45
C TYR A 183 -10.11 -5.77 -24.41
N LEU A 184 -10.21 -7.03 -23.95
CA LEU A 184 -10.97 -8.06 -24.68
C LEU A 184 -12.47 -7.73 -24.64
N SER A 185 -13.22 -8.23 -25.62
CA SER A 185 -14.69 -8.20 -25.55
C SER A 185 -15.17 -9.01 -24.35
N GLU A 186 -16.43 -8.84 -23.96
CA GLU A 186 -17.01 -9.59 -22.84
C GLU A 186 -16.94 -11.09 -23.08
N GLU A 187 -17.28 -11.55 -24.28
CA GLU A 187 -17.28 -12.96 -24.67
C GLU A 187 -15.85 -13.53 -24.77
N GLU A 188 -14.88 -12.76 -25.28
CA GLU A 188 -13.47 -13.15 -25.30
C GLU A 188 -12.90 -13.26 -23.88
N ARG A 189 -13.28 -12.32 -23.01
CA ARG A 189 -12.84 -12.29 -21.62
C ARG A 189 -13.43 -13.46 -20.83
N GLU A 190 -14.70 -13.79 -21.04
CA GLU A 190 -15.38 -14.92 -20.41
C GLU A 190 -14.71 -16.24 -20.79
N ARG A 191 -14.54 -16.51 -22.10
CA ARG A 191 -13.80 -17.70 -22.57
C ARG A 191 -12.41 -17.82 -21.94
N PHE A 192 -11.69 -16.70 -21.86
CA PHE A 192 -10.37 -16.67 -21.23
C PHE A 192 -10.44 -16.96 -19.73
N LYS A 193 -11.42 -16.41 -19.01
CA LYS A 193 -11.62 -16.65 -17.58
C LYS A 193 -11.94 -18.12 -17.30
N ASP A 194 -12.85 -18.72 -18.06
CA ASP A 194 -13.24 -20.12 -17.88
C ASP A 194 -12.07 -21.07 -18.16
N SER A 195 -11.38 -20.87 -19.28
CA SER A 195 -10.21 -21.70 -19.62
C SER A 195 -9.08 -21.53 -18.59
N ARG A 196 -8.91 -20.32 -18.06
CA ARG A 196 -7.94 -20.05 -16.98
C ARG A 196 -8.34 -20.68 -15.65
N ARG A 197 -9.65 -20.75 -15.35
CA ARG A 197 -10.18 -21.39 -14.14
C ARG A 197 -9.85 -22.89 -14.17
N LEU A 198 -10.20 -23.58 -15.25
CA LEU A 198 -9.88 -25.00 -15.45
C LEU A 198 -8.36 -25.26 -15.34
N PHE A 199 -7.54 -24.45 -16.01
CA PHE A 199 -6.08 -24.55 -15.90
C PHE A 199 -5.58 -24.42 -14.46
N TYR A 200 -6.17 -23.53 -13.64
CA TYR A 200 -5.77 -23.38 -12.24
C TYR A 200 -6.24 -24.53 -11.37
N GLU A 201 -7.45 -25.05 -11.59
CA GLU A 201 -7.94 -26.23 -10.87
C GLU A 201 -7.02 -27.44 -11.12
N GLU A 202 -6.65 -27.70 -12.37
CA GLU A 202 -5.72 -28.78 -12.72
C GLU A 202 -4.31 -28.54 -12.15
N ALA A 203 -3.80 -27.31 -12.20
CA ALA A 203 -2.49 -26.99 -11.64
C ALA A 203 -2.47 -27.07 -10.11
N ASP A 204 -3.55 -26.66 -9.45
CA ASP A 204 -3.68 -26.71 -7.99
C ASP A 204 -3.82 -28.16 -7.49
N ALA A 205 -4.53 -29.02 -8.22
CA ALA A 205 -4.67 -30.44 -7.91
C ALA A 205 -3.32 -31.19 -7.83
N VAL A 206 -2.30 -30.71 -8.55
CA VAL A 206 -0.94 -31.30 -8.54
C VAL A 206 0.10 -30.39 -7.86
N MET A 207 -0.33 -29.34 -7.17
CA MET A 207 0.57 -28.32 -6.61
C MET A 207 1.55 -28.91 -5.59
N GLU A 208 1.05 -29.77 -4.71
CA GLU A 208 1.81 -30.44 -3.64
C GLU A 208 2.81 -31.49 -4.16
N GLU A 209 2.62 -31.99 -5.39
CA GLU A 209 3.58 -32.91 -6.02
C GLU A 209 4.86 -32.17 -6.45
N TYR A 210 4.70 -30.91 -6.88
CA TYR A 210 5.78 -30.11 -7.45
C TYR A 210 6.45 -29.17 -6.44
N PHE A 211 5.75 -28.70 -5.41
CA PHE A 211 6.29 -27.73 -4.45
C PHE A 211 5.97 -28.13 -3.01
N ASP A 212 6.95 -27.93 -2.12
CA ASP A 212 6.82 -28.00 -0.66
C ASP A 212 6.28 -26.70 -0.04
#